data_AF-A0A2G5BK69-F1
#
_entry.id   AF-A0A2G5BK69-F1
#
_cell.length_a   1.000
_cell.length_b   1.000
_cell.length_c   1.000
_cell.angle_alpha   90.00
_cell.angle_beta   90.00
_cell.angle_gamma   90.00
#
_symmetry.space_group_name_H-M   'P 1'
#
loop_
_entity.id
_entity.type
_entity.pdbx_description
1 polymer ?
#
loop_
_entity_poly.entity_id
_entity_poly.type
_entity_poly.pdbx_seq_one_letter_code
_entity_poly.pdbx_strand_id
1 'polypeptide(L)'
;MVAVSKPVRRQSVAVALLTAYLTALARQPLATKACTAATLNFLQEEIAQRYSGVRADERAQERRAASEGRASGKCLVEYVVNKRVLQFSLYGLLISGPLNHFLYEALNRVFAGRAKTKTNTVLALLAQNLIISPILNSIFLAANAIIAGERDLRSVAHIVRTRLLGMMKVSWVVFPIVQLFAAKALPPLVWVPFFNAIAFTFGTYFNTQGKIRALQAKKRACERDEDGDKRE
;
A
#
# COMPACT_ATOMS: atom_id res chain seq x y z
N MET A 1 23.85 -13.97 -53.52
CA MET A 1 22.69 -13.51 -52.73
C MET A 1 23.11 -13.43 -51.27
N VAL A 2 23.44 -12.24 -50.78
CA VAL A 2 23.80 -12.03 -49.36
C VAL A 2 22.51 -11.75 -48.59
N ALA A 3 22.15 -12.67 -47.70
CA ALA A 3 21.04 -12.48 -46.78
C ALA A 3 21.41 -11.38 -45.78
N VAL A 4 20.86 -10.18 -45.99
CA VAL A 4 20.92 -9.08 -45.02
C VAL A 4 20.09 -9.50 -43.81
N SER A 5 20.76 -9.94 -42.75
CA SER A 5 20.14 -10.18 -41.46
C SER A 5 19.52 -8.86 -40.98
N LYS A 6 18.21 -8.86 -40.73
CA LYS A 6 17.53 -7.69 -40.15
C LYS A 6 18.21 -7.35 -38.81
N PRO A 7 18.49 -6.06 -38.52
CA PRO A 7 19.08 -5.67 -37.26
C PRO A 7 18.14 -6.04 -36.12
N VAL A 8 18.68 -6.74 -35.10
CA VAL A 8 17.97 -7.02 -33.84
C VAL A 8 17.59 -5.68 -33.23
N ARG A 9 16.29 -5.35 -33.25
CA ARG A 9 15.76 -4.11 -32.67
C ARG A 9 16.13 -4.10 -31.19
N ARG A 10 17.02 -3.19 -30.76
CA ARG A 10 17.33 -2.96 -29.34
C ARG A 10 16.01 -2.74 -28.61
N GLN A 11 15.67 -3.65 -27.69
CA GLN A 11 14.51 -3.47 -26.83
C GLN A 11 14.73 -2.23 -25.97
N SER A 12 13.66 -1.45 -25.76
CA SER A 12 13.74 -0.33 -24.84
C SER A 12 14.04 -0.86 -23.42
N VAL A 13 14.73 -0.06 -22.61
CA VAL A 13 15.02 -0.41 -21.22
C VAL A 13 13.74 -0.76 -20.46
N ALA A 14 12.66 -0.03 -20.71
CA ALA A 14 11.35 -0.30 -20.11
C ALA A 14 10.82 -1.70 -20.47
N VAL A 15 10.92 -2.10 -21.74
CA VAL A 15 10.50 -3.43 -22.18
C VAL A 15 11.39 -4.50 -21.55
N ALA A 16 12.71 -4.29 -21.50
CA ALA A 16 13.64 -5.23 -20.88
C ALA A 16 13.35 -5.42 -19.38
N LEU A 17 13.10 -4.33 -18.63
CA LEU A 17 12.75 -4.38 -17.22
C LEU A 17 11.41 -5.07 -16.98
N LEU A 18 10.40 -4.76 -17.80
CA LEU A 18 9.10 -5.41 -17.72
C LEU A 18 9.22 -6.91 -18.01
N THR A 19 9.98 -7.30 -19.03
CA THR A 19 10.24 -8.71 -19.34
C THR A 19 10.97 -9.42 -18.21
N ALA A 20 11.98 -8.80 -17.61
CA ALA A 20 12.69 -9.35 -16.45
C ALA A 20 11.74 -9.54 -15.25
N TYR A 21 10.90 -8.55 -14.97
CA TYR A 21 9.88 -8.63 -13.91
C TYR A 21 8.88 -9.76 -14.15
N LEU A 22 8.34 -9.86 -15.37
CA LEU A 22 7.38 -10.91 -15.73
C LEU A 22 8.01 -12.31 -15.67
N THR A 23 9.28 -12.42 -16.04
CA THR A 23 10.05 -13.67 -15.95
C THR A 23 10.24 -14.08 -14.49
N ALA A 24 10.62 -13.14 -13.61
CA ALA A 24 10.72 -13.39 -12.17
C ALA A 24 9.38 -13.78 -11.57
N LEU A 25 8.30 -13.10 -11.96
CA LEU A 25 6.94 -13.36 -11.50
C LEU A 25 6.45 -14.76 -11.89
N ALA A 26 6.79 -15.23 -13.09
CA ALA A 26 6.45 -16.58 -13.55
C ALA A 26 7.27 -17.66 -12.83
N ARG A 27 8.57 -17.39 -12.56
CA ARG A 27 9.48 -18.35 -11.89
C ARG A 27 9.22 -18.48 -10.40
N GLN A 28 9.05 -17.37 -9.70
CA GLN A 28 8.88 -17.29 -8.25
C GLN A 28 7.77 -16.29 -7.89
N PRO A 29 6.50 -16.67 -8.06
CA PRO A 29 5.37 -15.75 -7.94
C PRO A 29 5.19 -15.21 -6.52
N LEU A 30 5.46 -16.00 -5.49
CA LEU A 30 5.34 -15.56 -4.09
C LEU A 30 6.42 -14.53 -3.75
N ALA A 31 7.69 -14.87 -3.96
CA ALA A 31 8.82 -14.00 -3.64
C ALA A 31 8.76 -12.68 -4.43
N THR A 32 8.45 -12.74 -5.73
CA THR A 32 8.34 -11.53 -6.57
C THR A 32 7.23 -10.60 -6.10
N LYS A 33 6.06 -11.14 -5.74
CA LYS A 33 4.95 -10.35 -5.18
C LYS A 33 5.29 -9.77 -3.81
N ALA A 34 5.96 -10.54 -2.95
CA ALA A 34 6.41 -10.09 -1.63
C ALA A 34 7.42 -8.94 -1.73
N CYS A 35 8.46 -9.07 -2.55
CA CYS A 35 9.44 -8.01 -2.78
C CYS A 35 8.78 -6.76 -3.39
N THR A 36 7.86 -6.94 -4.34
CA THR A 36 7.12 -5.83 -4.94
C THR A 36 6.27 -5.11 -3.89
N ALA A 37 5.54 -5.85 -3.06
CA ALA A 37 4.75 -5.29 -1.97
C ALA A 37 5.64 -4.53 -0.97
N ALA A 38 6.82 -5.06 -0.63
CA ALA A 38 7.80 -4.38 0.23
C ALA A 38 8.21 -3.02 -0.35
N THR A 39 8.63 -2.99 -1.61
CA THR A 39 9.04 -1.75 -2.30
C THR A 39 7.90 -0.75 -2.41
N LEU A 40 6.70 -1.19 -2.78
CA LEU A 40 5.56 -0.29 -2.93
C LEU A 40 5.11 0.28 -1.58
N ASN A 41 5.04 -0.52 -0.51
CA ASN A 41 4.68 -0.03 0.81
C ASN A 41 5.75 0.93 1.39
N PHE A 42 7.03 0.63 1.15
CA PHE A 42 8.12 1.56 1.47
C PHE A 42 7.89 2.92 0.80
N LEU A 43 7.65 2.93 -0.51
CA LEU A 43 7.45 4.17 -1.26
C LEU A 43 6.15 4.89 -0.85
N GLN A 44 5.06 4.17 -0.60
CA GLN A 44 3.80 4.73 -0.11
C GLN A 44 3.99 5.48 1.20
N GLU A 45 4.68 4.87 2.17
CA GLU A 45 4.92 5.49 3.48
C GLU A 45 5.88 6.68 3.36
N GLU A 46 6.94 6.55 2.57
CA GLU A 46 7.91 7.61 2.30
C GLU A 46 7.24 8.86 1.69
N ILE A 47 6.40 8.67 0.67
CA ILE A 47 5.65 9.75 0.02
C ILE A 47 4.61 10.32 0.99
N ALA A 48 3.83 9.46 1.66
CA ALA A 48 2.80 9.91 2.58
C ALA A 48 3.37 10.77 3.72
N GLN A 49 4.51 10.42 4.29
CA GLN A 49 5.17 11.21 5.34
C GLN A 49 5.66 12.57 4.84
N ARG A 50 6.17 12.64 3.60
CA ARG A 50 6.62 13.90 3.00
C ARG A 50 5.44 14.84 2.73
N TYR A 51 4.36 14.33 2.13
CA TYR A 51 3.21 15.15 1.74
C TYR A 51 2.27 15.49 2.88
N SER A 52 2.15 14.64 3.91
CA SER A 52 1.26 14.92 5.05
C SER A 52 1.82 15.94 6.05
N GLY A 53 3.09 16.34 5.91
CA GLY A 53 3.76 17.23 6.87
C GLY A 53 4.20 16.54 8.16
N VAL A 54 3.93 15.24 8.33
CA VAL A 54 4.36 14.46 9.51
C VAL A 54 5.88 14.55 9.72
N ARG A 55 6.66 14.51 8.63
CA ARG A 55 8.12 14.68 8.73
C ARG A 55 8.58 16.06 9.17
N ALA A 56 7.83 17.10 8.79
CA ALA A 56 8.14 18.46 9.22
C ALA A 56 7.83 18.61 10.72
N ASP A 57 6.71 18.03 11.16
CA ASP A 57 6.28 18.00 12.57
C ASP A 57 7.27 17.22 13.46
N GLU A 58 7.69 16.02 13.04
CA GLU A 58 8.70 15.20 13.74
C GLU A 58 10.03 15.97 13.88
N ARG A 59 10.51 16.61 12.81
CA ARG A 59 11.73 17.43 12.86
C ARG A 59 11.59 18.65 13.77
N ALA A 60 10.41 19.29 13.81
CA ALA A 60 10.16 20.41 14.70
C ALA A 60 10.17 19.96 16.16
N GLN A 61 9.55 18.82 16.48
CA GLN A 61 9.59 18.20 17.82
C GLN A 61 11.02 17.84 18.24
N GLU A 62 11.81 17.27 17.33
CA GLU A 62 13.23 16.93 17.60
C GLU A 62 14.06 18.16 17.91
N ARG A 63 13.87 19.27 17.18
CA ARG A 63 14.55 20.53 17.45
C ARG A 63 14.18 21.11 18.82
N ARG A 64 12.90 21.03 19.20
CA ARG A 64 12.41 21.45 20.53
C ARG A 64 13.01 20.59 21.65
N ALA A 65 13.02 19.27 21.47
CA ALA A 65 13.64 18.35 22.41
C ALA A 65 15.15 18.60 22.57
N ALA A 66 15.85 18.90 21.47
CA ALA A 66 17.26 19.26 21.50
C ALA A 66 17.53 20.59 22.22
N SER A 67 16.68 21.61 22.04
CA SER A 67 16.78 22.86 22.80
C SER A 67 16.51 22.67 24.30
N GLU A 68 15.72 21.66 24.67
CA GLU A 68 15.47 21.26 26.06
C GLU A 68 16.55 20.31 26.63
N GLY A 69 17.65 20.08 25.90
CA GLY A 69 18.75 19.23 26.35
C GLY A 69 18.45 17.73 26.36
N ARG A 70 17.34 17.28 25.75
CA ARG A 70 17.04 15.84 25.62
C ARG A 70 17.84 15.24 24.47
N ALA A 71 18.63 14.21 24.76
CA ALA A 71 19.40 13.49 23.74
C ALA A 71 18.49 12.75 22.75
N SER A 72 18.77 12.88 21.45
CA SER A 72 18.09 12.13 20.40
C SER A 72 18.63 10.69 20.36
N GLY A 73 17.89 9.74 20.92
CA GLY A 73 18.26 8.31 20.96
C GLY A 73 18.20 7.59 19.61
N LYS A 74 18.38 8.29 18.48
CA LYS A 74 18.28 7.73 17.14
C LYS A 74 19.58 7.06 16.70
N CYS A 75 19.48 5.84 16.18
CA CYS A 75 20.60 5.15 15.56
C CYS A 75 20.93 5.75 14.17
N LEU A 76 22.17 5.56 13.67
CA LEU A 76 22.60 5.99 12.33
C LEU A 76 21.64 5.57 11.21
N VAL A 77 21.04 4.37 11.33
CA VAL A 77 20.06 3.88 10.35
C VAL A 77 18.77 4.72 10.38
N GLU A 78 18.33 5.20 11.54
CA GLU A 78 17.14 6.05 11.67
C GLU A 78 17.37 7.47 11.13
N TYR A 79 18.63 7.91 11.03
CA TYR A 79 19.01 9.14 10.36
C TYR A 79 18.88 9.03 8.84
N VAL A 80 19.16 7.86 8.26
CA VAL A 80 19.10 7.65 6.80
C VAL A 80 17.70 7.19 6.37
N VAL A 81 17.05 6.31 7.13
CA VAL A 81 15.73 5.74 6.81
C VAL A 81 14.83 5.77 8.04
N ASN A 82 13.68 6.44 7.92
CA ASN A 82 12.70 6.49 9.00
C ASN A 82 12.22 5.06 9.35
N LYS A 83 12.28 4.71 10.64
CA LYS A 83 11.82 3.43 11.19
C LYS A 83 10.43 3.02 10.68
N ARG A 84 9.48 3.96 10.58
CA ARG A 84 8.12 3.69 10.07
C ARG A 84 8.12 3.23 8.61
N VAL A 85 8.98 3.82 7.78
CA VAL A 85 9.12 3.46 6.36
C VAL A 85 9.68 2.04 6.23
N LEU A 86 10.67 1.69 7.06
CA LEU A 86 11.22 0.33 7.11
C LEU A 86 10.19 -0.68 7.62
N GLN A 87 9.39 -0.33 8.64
CA GLN A 87 8.30 -1.17 9.14
C GLN A 87 7.25 -1.44 8.07
N PHE A 88 6.89 -0.44 7.25
CA PHE A 88 5.98 -0.63 6.12
C PHE A 88 6.58 -1.49 5.00
N SER A 89 7.89 -1.40 4.76
CA SER A 89 8.60 -2.32 3.86
C SER A 89 8.51 -3.77 4.34
N LEU A 90 8.81 -4.00 5.63
CA LEU A 90 8.71 -5.33 6.25
C LEU A 90 7.27 -5.85 6.26
N TYR A 91 6.28 -4.99 6.53
CA TYR A 91 4.87 -5.31 6.37
C TYR A 91 4.56 -5.77 4.95
N GLY A 92 5.07 -5.05 3.94
CA GLY A 92 4.92 -5.43 2.54
C GLY A 92 5.50 -6.81 2.23
N LEU A 93 6.71 -7.07 2.71
CA LEU A 93 7.45 -8.30 2.47
C LEU A 93 6.83 -9.53 3.17
N LEU A 94 6.51 -9.40 4.45
CA LEU A 94 6.19 -10.53 5.32
C LEU A 94 4.69 -10.77 5.48
N ILE A 95 3.88 -9.72 5.34
CA ILE A 95 2.45 -9.78 5.62
C ILE A 95 1.67 -9.54 4.33
N SER A 96 1.72 -8.33 3.78
CA SER A 96 0.86 -7.92 2.67
C SER A 96 1.06 -8.78 1.42
N GLY A 97 2.30 -8.98 0.98
CA GLY A 97 2.62 -9.77 -0.22
C GLY A 97 2.18 -11.23 -0.12
N PRO A 98 2.63 -11.98 0.90
CA PRO A 98 2.23 -13.37 1.10
C PRO A 98 0.72 -13.54 1.31
N LEU A 99 0.11 -12.73 2.17
CA LEU A 99 -1.34 -12.76 2.42
C LEU A 99 -2.12 -12.57 1.12
N ASN A 100 -1.74 -11.56 0.34
CA ASN A 100 -2.38 -11.27 -0.93
C ASN A 100 -2.24 -12.46 -1.90
N HIS A 101 -1.05 -13.05 -2.00
CA HIS A 101 -0.81 -14.23 -2.83
C HIS A 101 -1.76 -15.39 -2.47
N PHE A 102 -1.82 -15.76 -1.19
CA PHE A 102 -2.60 -16.90 -0.73
C PHE A 102 -4.11 -16.66 -0.80
N LEU A 103 -4.60 -15.43 -0.53
CA LEU A 103 -6.01 -15.11 -0.68
C LEU A 103 -6.47 -15.24 -2.13
N TYR A 104 -5.67 -14.72 -3.08
CA TYR A 104 -5.98 -14.86 -4.51
C TYR A 104 -5.87 -16.31 -4.97
N GLU A 105 -4.90 -17.06 -4.47
CA GLU A 105 -4.77 -18.48 -4.80
C GLU A 105 -5.96 -19.29 -4.28
N ALA A 106 -6.38 -19.06 -3.04
CA ALA A 106 -7.55 -19.70 -2.45
C ALA A 106 -8.81 -19.40 -3.26
N LEU A 107 -9.02 -18.13 -3.63
CA LEU A 107 -10.14 -17.75 -4.49
C LEU A 107 -10.08 -18.44 -5.85
N ASN A 108 -8.91 -18.45 -6.50
CA ASN A 108 -8.75 -19.10 -7.80
C ASN A 108 -9.03 -20.61 -7.73
N ARG A 109 -8.63 -21.29 -6.64
CA ARG A 109 -8.95 -22.71 -6.42
C ARG A 109 -10.46 -22.94 -6.31
N VAL A 110 -11.19 -22.06 -5.62
CA VAL A 110 -12.67 -22.12 -5.52
C VAL A 110 -13.35 -22.01 -6.88
N PHE A 111 -12.75 -21.29 -7.84
CA PHE A 111 -13.29 -21.10 -9.19
C PHE A 111 -12.67 -22.01 -10.27
N ALA A 112 -11.61 -22.76 -9.96
CA ALA A 112 -10.87 -23.56 -10.94
C ALA A 112 -11.70 -24.67 -11.60
N GLY A 113 -12.67 -25.24 -10.86
CA GLY A 113 -13.59 -26.27 -11.38
C GLY A 113 -14.85 -25.72 -12.06
N ARG A 114 -15.02 -24.39 -12.14
CA ARG A 114 -16.22 -23.78 -12.74
C ARG A 114 -16.02 -23.55 -14.24
N ALA A 115 -17.10 -23.70 -15.00
CA ALA A 115 -17.11 -23.37 -16.42
C ALA A 115 -16.70 -21.89 -16.63
N LYS A 116 -15.91 -21.60 -17.67
CA LYS A 116 -15.47 -20.23 -18.01
C LYS A 116 -16.58 -19.41 -18.69
N THR A 117 -17.71 -19.27 -18.02
CA THR A 117 -18.84 -18.44 -18.47
C THR A 117 -18.66 -17.00 -18.03
N LYS A 118 -19.31 -16.06 -18.74
CA LYS A 118 -19.34 -14.64 -18.35
C LYS A 118 -19.82 -14.47 -16.91
N THR A 119 -20.83 -15.25 -16.50
CA THR A 119 -21.38 -15.25 -15.14
C THR A 119 -20.34 -15.63 -14.10
N ASN A 120 -19.58 -16.71 -14.33
CA ASN A 120 -18.56 -17.17 -13.38
C ASN A 120 -17.37 -16.20 -13.30
N THR A 121 -16.99 -15.56 -14.40
CA THR A 121 -15.97 -14.50 -14.39
C THR A 121 -16.43 -13.29 -13.58
N VAL A 122 -17.66 -12.81 -13.79
CA VAL A 122 -18.24 -11.70 -13.01
C VAL A 122 -18.32 -12.08 -11.53
N LEU A 123 -18.74 -13.31 -11.22
CA LEU A 123 -18.83 -13.80 -9.85
C LEU A 123 -17.45 -13.86 -9.17
N ALA A 124 -16.40 -14.29 -9.87
CA ALA A 124 -15.03 -14.30 -9.35
C ALA A 124 -14.53 -12.87 -9.06
N LEU A 125 -14.81 -11.91 -9.94
CA LEU A 125 -14.47 -10.50 -9.74
C LEU A 125 -15.22 -9.87 -8.56
N LEU A 126 -16.49 -10.21 -8.39
CA LEU A 126 -17.29 -9.78 -7.23
C LEU A 126 -16.76 -10.40 -5.94
N ALA A 127 -16.42 -11.69 -5.94
CA ALA A 127 -15.86 -12.37 -4.78
C ALA A 127 -14.51 -11.76 -4.36
N GLN A 128 -13.64 -11.43 -5.32
CA GLN A 128 -12.42 -10.66 -5.05
C GLN A 128 -12.72 -9.32 -4.36
N ASN A 129 -13.72 -8.59 -4.84
CA ASN A 129 -14.08 -7.27 -4.31
C ASN A 129 -14.80 -7.30 -2.96
N LEU A 130 -15.61 -8.32 -2.70
CA LEU A 130 -16.46 -8.41 -1.53
C LEU A 130 -15.86 -9.25 -0.40
N ILE A 131 -14.84 -10.07 -0.70
CA ILE A 131 -14.20 -10.95 0.29
C ILE A 131 -12.74 -10.55 0.51
N ILE A 132 -11.93 -10.52 -0.56
CA ILE A 132 -10.49 -10.26 -0.42
C ILE A 132 -10.23 -8.81 -0.02
N SER A 133 -10.88 -7.84 -0.68
CA SER A 133 -10.64 -6.42 -0.42
C SER A 133 -10.92 -5.99 1.04
N PRO A 134 -12.04 -6.38 1.69
CA PRO A 134 -12.25 -6.09 3.11
C PRO A 134 -11.14 -6.66 4.01
N ILE A 135 -10.72 -7.92 3.77
CA ILE A 135 -9.67 -8.57 4.57
C ILE A 135 -8.35 -7.79 4.47
N LEU A 136 -7.92 -7.48 3.23
CA LEU A 136 -6.68 -6.75 2.99
C LEU A 136 -6.71 -5.34 3.58
N ASN A 137 -7.83 -4.62 3.41
CA ASN A 137 -7.99 -3.26 3.93
C ASN A 137 -8.04 -3.24 5.45
N SER A 138 -8.68 -4.23 6.09
CA SER A 138 -8.69 -4.37 7.55
C SER A 138 -7.29 -4.61 8.11
N ILE A 139 -6.53 -5.52 7.49
CA ILE A 139 -5.16 -5.83 7.92
C ILE A 139 -4.23 -4.63 7.70
N PHE A 140 -4.39 -3.91 6.58
CA PHE A 140 -3.66 -2.67 6.34
C PHE A 140 -3.96 -1.60 7.40
N LEU A 141 -5.24 -1.37 7.72
CA LEU A 141 -5.63 -0.40 8.75
C LEU A 141 -5.11 -0.79 10.14
N ALA A 142 -5.15 -2.08 10.48
CA ALA A 142 -4.60 -2.60 11.72
C ALA A 142 -3.07 -2.43 11.79
N ALA A 143 -2.35 -2.81 10.73
CA ALA A 143 -0.91 -2.63 10.64
C ALA A 143 -0.52 -1.15 10.75
N ASN A 144 -1.24 -0.26 10.06
CA ASN A 144 -1.02 1.17 10.16
C ASN A 144 -1.22 1.71 11.59
N ALA A 145 -2.24 1.24 12.31
CA ALA A 145 -2.46 1.63 13.72
C ALA A 145 -1.32 1.13 14.63
N ILE A 146 -0.93 -0.14 14.50
CA ILE A 146 0.14 -0.74 15.30
C ILE A 146 1.49 -0.07 15.02
N ILE A 147 1.82 0.20 13.75
CA ILE A 147 3.04 0.90 13.32
C ILE A 147 3.03 2.36 13.80
N ALA A 148 1.85 3.00 13.86
CA ALA A 148 1.72 4.34 14.43
C ALA A 148 1.98 4.38 15.95
N GLY A 149 1.95 3.22 16.62
CA GLY A 149 2.25 3.05 18.03
C GLY A 149 1.09 2.54 18.88
N GLU A 150 -0.08 2.27 18.29
CA GLU A 150 -1.25 1.76 19.01
C GLU A 150 -0.96 0.37 19.58
N ARG A 151 -1.22 0.19 20.88
CA ARG A 151 -0.95 -1.06 21.60
C ARG A 151 -2.20 -1.77 22.07
N ASP A 152 -3.32 -1.07 22.21
CA ASP A 152 -4.57 -1.67 22.63
C ASP A 152 -5.35 -2.27 21.45
N LEU A 153 -5.62 -3.57 21.51
CA LEU A 153 -6.30 -4.30 20.44
C LEU A 153 -7.75 -3.81 20.23
N ARG A 154 -8.42 -3.34 21.30
CA ARG A 154 -9.77 -2.78 21.18
C ARG A 154 -9.75 -1.47 20.42
N SER A 155 -8.76 -0.62 20.69
CA SER A 155 -8.53 0.63 19.95
C SER A 155 -8.18 0.37 18.48
N VAL A 156 -7.33 -0.62 18.19
CA VAL A 156 -7.05 -1.04 16.81
C VAL A 156 -8.33 -1.52 16.11
N ALA A 157 -9.12 -2.38 16.75
CA ALA A 157 -10.38 -2.87 16.18
C ALA A 157 -11.38 -1.73 15.92
N HIS A 158 -11.46 -0.76 16.83
CA HIS A 158 -12.29 0.43 16.65
C HIS A 158 -11.83 1.28 15.46
N ILE A 159 -10.52 1.50 15.30
CA ILE A 159 -9.95 2.21 14.15
C ILE A 159 -10.29 1.48 12.84
N VAL A 160 -10.15 0.16 12.81
CA VAL A 160 -10.50 -0.64 11.63
C VAL A 160 -11.98 -0.49 11.31
N ARG A 161 -12.87 -0.73 12.29
CA ARG A 161 -14.33 -0.66 12.09
C ARG A 161 -14.80 0.71 11.60
N THR A 162 -14.24 1.79 12.15
CA THR A 162 -14.62 3.16 11.79
C THR A 162 -14.10 3.59 10.43
N ARG A 163 -12.92 3.13 10.01
CA ARG A 163 -12.28 3.56 8.75
C ARG A 163 -12.54 2.64 7.57
N LEU A 164 -12.83 1.36 7.82
CA LEU A 164 -12.98 0.35 6.77
C LEU A 164 -14.07 0.73 5.78
N LEU A 165 -15.27 1.10 6.24
CA LEU A 165 -16.38 1.43 5.33
C LEU A 165 -16.06 2.60 4.39
N GLY A 166 -15.39 3.64 4.89
CA GLY A 166 -14.97 4.78 4.06
C GLY A 166 -13.99 4.35 2.97
N MET A 167 -13.02 3.50 3.32
CA MET A 167 -12.05 2.94 2.37
C MET A 167 -12.71 2.00 1.35
N MET A 168 -13.66 1.18 1.79
CA MET A 168 -14.39 0.25 0.94
C MET A 168 -15.28 0.98 -0.07
N LYS A 169 -15.99 2.05 0.34
CA LYS A 169 -16.85 2.82 -0.57
C LYS A 169 -16.08 3.35 -1.78
N VAL A 170 -14.91 3.92 -1.56
CA VAL A 170 -14.05 4.41 -2.65
C VAL A 170 -13.55 3.24 -3.49
N SER A 171 -13.10 2.15 -2.85
CA SER A 171 -12.62 0.95 -3.55
C SER A 171 -13.69 0.34 -4.45
N TRP A 172 -14.93 0.24 -3.98
CA TRP A 172 -16.05 -0.32 -4.74
C TRP A 172 -16.50 0.55 -5.90
N VAL A 173 -16.21 1.85 -5.90
CA VAL A 173 -16.50 2.73 -7.04
C VAL A 173 -15.37 2.68 -8.05
N VAL A 174 -14.11 2.81 -7.59
CA VAL A 174 -12.99 2.95 -8.53
C VAL A 174 -12.54 1.62 -9.10
N PHE A 175 -12.51 0.56 -8.30
CA PHE A 175 -11.93 -0.71 -8.74
C PHE A 175 -12.69 -1.37 -9.90
N PRO A 176 -14.03 -1.35 -9.98
CA PRO A 176 -14.74 -1.82 -11.17
C PRO A 176 -14.37 -1.05 -12.44
N ILE A 177 -14.18 0.26 -12.35
CA ILE A 177 -13.77 1.10 -13.49
C ILE A 177 -12.37 0.69 -13.96
N VAL A 178 -11.44 0.51 -13.02
CA VAL A 178 -10.07 0.05 -13.30
C VAL A 178 -10.08 -1.36 -13.91
N GLN A 179 -10.91 -2.27 -13.40
CA GLN A 179 -11.04 -3.62 -13.92
C GLN A 179 -11.61 -3.65 -15.34
N LEU A 180 -12.64 -2.86 -15.62
CA LEU A 180 -13.21 -2.74 -16.96
C LEU A 180 -12.19 -2.19 -17.95
N PHE A 181 -11.40 -1.21 -17.53
CA PHE A 181 -10.28 -0.69 -18.33
C PHE A 181 -9.26 -1.80 -18.60
N ALA A 182 -8.78 -2.50 -17.56
CA ALA A 182 -7.80 -3.57 -17.73
C ALA A 182 -8.30 -4.69 -18.66
N ALA A 183 -9.57 -5.08 -18.51
CA ALA A 183 -10.18 -6.13 -19.31
C ALA A 183 -10.31 -5.76 -20.80
N LYS A 184 -10.53 -4.47 -21.12
CA LYS A 184 -10.68 -4.00 -22.51
C LYS A 184 -9.38 -3.56 -23.17
N ALA A 185 -8.47 -2.96 -22.40
CA ALA A 185 -7.32 -2.24 -22.94
C ALA A 185 -5.98 -2.97 -22.77
N LEU A 186 -5.88 -3.97 -21.88
CA LEU A 186 -4.60 -4.55 -21.49
C LEU A 186 -4.53 -6.08 -21.71
N PRO A 187 -3.42 -6.60 -22.26
CA PRO A 187 -3.14 -8.02 -22.27
C PRO A 187 -3.06 -8.60 -20.84
N PRO A 188 -3.55 -9.84 -20.58
CA PRO A 188 -3.54 -10.45 -19.25
C PRO A 188 -2.17 -10.50 -18.57
N LEU A 189 -1.09 -10.62 -19.36
CA LEU A 189 0.27 -10.68 -18.86
C LEU A 189 0.70 -9.42 -18.09
N VAL A 190 0.19 -8.24 -18.47
CA VAL A 190 0.56 -6.96 -17.84
C VAL A 190 -0.41 -6.53 -16.74
N TRP A 191 -1.41 -7.35 -16.41
CA TRP A 191 -2.40 -7.01 -15.38
C TRP A 191 -1.77 -6.86 -14.00
N VAL A 192 -0.87 -7.76 -13.61
CA VAL A 192 -0.21 -7.70 -12.29
C VAL A 192 0.55 -6.37 -12.10
N PRO A 193 1.48 -5.97 -13.00
CA PRO A 193 2.16 -4.68 -12.83
C PRO A 193 1.21 -3.48 -12.93
N PHE A 194 0.16 -3.54 -13.76
CA PHE A 194 -0.86 -2.50 -13.83
C PHE A 194 -1.62 -2.33 -12.51
N PHE A 195 -2.17 -3.40 -11.95
CA PHE A 195 -2.89 -3.35 -10.69
C PHE A 195 -1.98 -2.98 -9.51
N ASN A 196 -0.70 -3.35 -9.55
CA ASN A 196 0.29 -2.88 -8.59
C ASN A 196 0.47 -1.35 -8.65
N ALA A 197 0.50 -0.75 -9.85
CA ALA A 197 0.57 0.71 -10.01
C ALA A 197 -0.70 1.41 -9.49
N ILE A 198 -1.88 0.84 -9.74
CA ILE A 198 -3.14 1.35 -9.19
C ILE A 198 -3.13 1.24 -7.66
N ALA A 199 -2.82 0.07 -7.11
CA ALA A 199 -2.74 -0.15 -5.67
C ALA A 199 -1.71 0.79 -5.02
N PHE A 200 -0.59 1.06 -5.69
CA PHE A 200 0.40 2.05 -5.26
C PHE A 200 -0.22 3.44 -5.12
N THR A 201 -0.90 3.93 -6.15
CA THR A 201 -1.58 5.24 -6.15
C THR A 201 -2.63 5.33 -5.06
N PHE A 202 -3.50 4.32 -4.95
CA PHE A 202 -4.55 4.28 -3.92
C PHE A 202 -4.00 4.22 -2.51
N GLY A 203 -3.04 3.34 -2.26
CA GLY A 203 -2.41 3.22 -0.95
C GLY A 203 -1.68 4.50 -0.55
N THR A 204 -0.99 5.15 -1.48
CA THR A 204 -0.35 6.46 -1.24
C THR A 204 -1.38 7.52 -0.87
N TYR A 205 -2.47 7.62 -1.63
CA TYR A 205 -3.56 8.56 -1.36
C TYR A 205 -4.17 8.35 0.03
N PHE A 206 -4.59 7.12 0.36
CA PHE A 206 -5.21 6.84 1.65
C PHE A 206 -4.27 7.02 2.82
N ASN A 207 -3.01 6.59 2.68
CA ASN A 207 -2.00 6.77 3.72
C ASN A 207 -1.74 8.26 3.97
N THR A 208 -1.61 9.06 2.91
CA THR A 208 -1.43 10.52 3.00
C THR A 208 -2.63 11.18 3.66
N GLN A 209 -3.86 10.90 3.20
CA GLN A 209 -5.09 11.44 3.76
C GLN A 209 -5.27 11.07 5.24
N GLY A 210 -4.98 9.81 5.59
CA GLY A 210 -5.01 9.33 6.96
C GLY A 210 -4.06 10.10 7.87
N LYS A 211 -2.83 10.36 7.40
CA LYS A 211 -1.83 11.13 8.15
C LYS A 211 -2.17 12.61 8.27
N ILE A 212 -2.67 13.24 7.21
CA ILE A 212 -3.12 14.64 7.25
C ILE A 212 -4.21 14.81 8.30
N ARG A 213 -5.23 13.95 8.29
CA ARG A 213 -6.33 14.00 9.27
C ARG A 213 -5.84 13.76 10.68
N ALA A 214 -4.92 12.83 10.89
CA ALA A 214 -4.33 12.57 12.19
C ALA A 214 -3.53 13.78 12.72
N LEU A 215 -2.74 14.42 11.87
CA LEU A 215 -1.97 15.61 12.24
C LEU A 215 -2.89 16.80 12.56
N GLN A 216 -3.94 17.01 11.77
CA GLN A 216 -4.95 18.04 12.04
C GLN A 216 -5.70 17.80 13.35
N ALA A 217 -6.07 16.55 13.64
CA ALA A 217 -6.72 16.20 14.91
C ALA A 217 -5.81 16.48 16.11
N LYS A 218 -4.50 16.20 16.01
CA LYS A 218 -3.52 16.53 17.05
C LYS A 218 -3.40 18.03 17.27
N LYS A 219 -3.29 18.83 16.21
CA LYS A 219 -3.20 20.30 16.31
C LYS A 219 -4.43 20.90 17.00
N ARG A 220 -5.63 20.47 16.60
CA ARG A 220 -6.90 20.91 17.21
C ARG A 220 -7.05 20.49 18.68
N ALA A 221 -6.41 19.40 19.10
CA ALA A 221 -6.39 19.02 20.51
C ALA A 221 -5.52 19.99 21.31
N CYS A 222 -4.29 20.23 20.85
CA CYS A 222 -3.35 21.18 21.47
C CYS A 222 -3.93 22.60 21.59
N GLU A 223 -4.58 23.11 20.53
CA GLU A 223 -5.22 24.44 20.54
C GLU A 223 -6.33 24.54 21.59
N ARG A 224 -7.11 23.47 21.79
CA ARG A 224 -8.18 23.45 22.81
C ARG A 224 -7.64 23.42 24.23
N ASP A 225 -6.53 22.72 24.45
CA ASP A 225 -5.89 22.64 25.76
C ASP A 225 -5.29 24.02 26.13
N GLU A 226 -4.65 24.71 25.17
CA GLU A 226 -4.13 26.08 25.37
C GLU A 226 -5.23 27.12 25.63
N ASP A 227 -6.39 27.01 24.96
CA ASP A 227 -7.52 27.92 25.19
C ASP A 227 -8.25 27.65 26.51
N GLY A 228 -8.18 26.42 27.03
CA GLY A 228 -8.69 26.06 28.35
C GLY A 228 -7.86 26.68 29.47
N ASP A 229 -6.53 26.54 29.39
CA ASP A 229 -5.57 27.08 30.37
C ASP A 229 -5.62 28.61 30.48
N LYS A 230 -5.92 29.32 29.38
CA LYS A 230 -6.06 30.79 29.38
C LYS A 230 -7.37 31.30 30.00
N ARG A 231 -8.36 30.43 30.22
CA ARG A 231 -9.68 30.79 30.75
C ARG A 231 -9.82 30.53 32.24
N GLU A 232 -8.89 29.78 32.83
CA GLU A 232 -8.73 29.58 34.28
C GLU A 232 -7.85 30.67 34.91
#